data_AF-A0A7H8XUU7-F1
#
_entry.id   AF-A0A7H8XUU7-F1
#
_cell.length_a   1.000
_cell.length_b   1.000
_cell.length_c   1.000
_cell.angle_alpha   90.00
_cell.angle_beta   90.00
_cell.angle_gamma   90.00
#
_symmetry.space_group_name_H-M   'P 1'
#
loop_
_entity.id
_entity.type
_entity.pdbx_description
1 polymer ?
#
loop_
_entity_poly.entity_id
_entity_poly.type
_entity_poly.pdbx_seq_one_letter_code
_entity_poly.pdbx_strand_id
1 'polypeptide(L)'
;MAARKITVTLPEELVEALGAAASEDGVPLSRLVASAAESELRRRVGRRLVAEWQAEHGAFTVEELAAARAEMAAADAQALGAAGQAAA
;
A
#
# COMPACT_ATOMS: atom_id res chain seq x y z
N MET A 1 -22.79 -3.75 5.40
CA MET A 1 -22.30 -4.74 4.40
C MET A 1 -22.29 -6.12 5.03
N ALA A 2 -22.67 -7.16 4.30
CA ALA A 2 -22.57 -8.53 4.79
C ALA A 2 -21.10 -8.99 4.79
N ALA A 3 -20.63 -9.61 5.88
CA ALA A 3 -19.30 -10.18 5.98
C ALA A 3 -19.37 -11.72 5.92
N ARG A 4 -18.41 -12.34 5.24
CA ARG A 4 -18.27 -13.81 5.16
C ARG A 4 -16.97 -14.23 5.84
N LYS A 5 -17.06 -15.15 6.81
CA LYS A 5 -15.86 -15.78 7.39
C LYS A 5 -15.25 -16.74 6.38
N ILE A 6 -13.95 -16.63 6.19
CA ILE A 6 -13.12 -17.58 5.44
C ILE A 6 -12.06 -18.15 6.37
N THR A 7 -11.62 -19.37 6.10
CA THR A 7 -10.49 -20.02 6.77
C THR A 7 -9.40 -20.23 5.74
N VAL A 8 -8.17 -19.81 6.06
CA VAL A 8 -6.99 -19.96 5.22
C VAL A 8 -5.86 -20.51 6.06
N THR A 9 -5.03 -21.37 5.47
CA THR A 9 -3.80 -21.86 6.09
C THR A 9 -2.65 -20.95 5.67
N LEU A 10 -1.88 -20.47 6.64
CA LEU A 10 -0.72 -19.61 6.44
C LEU A 10 0.50 -20.25 7.12
N PRO A 11 1.74 -19.92 6.70
CA PRO A 11 2.94 -20.30 7.43
C PRO A 11 2.88 -19.79 8.88
N GLU A 12 3.33 -20.60 9.84
CA GLU A 12 3.27 -20.29 11.28
C GLU A 12 3.96 -18.95 11.58
N GLU A 13 5.16 -18.77 11.03
CA GLU A 13 6.00 -17.60 11.23
C GLU A 13 5.32 -16.32 10.71
N LEU A 14 4.50 -16.45 9.66
CA LEU A 14 3.72 -15.34 9.13
C LEU A 14 2.54 -15.00 10.05
N VAL A 15 1.87 -16.01 10.62
CA VAL A 15 0.77 -15.78 11.58
C VAL A 15 1.30 -15.05 12.81
N GLU A 16 2.45 -15.48 13.34
CA GLU A 16 3.10 -14.84 14.49
C GLU A 16 3.49 -13.39 14.17
N ALA A 17 4.13 -13.14 13.02
CA ALA A 17 4.50 -11.79 12.61
C ALA A 17 3.30 -10.86 12.44
N LEU A 18 2.21 -11.36 11.82
CA LEU A 18 0.98 -10.58 11.67
C LEU A 18 0.28 -10.34 13.01
N GLY A 19 0.33 -11.31 13.92
CA GLY A 19 -0.21 -11.19 15.27
C GLY A 19 0.52 -10.12 16.09
N ALA A 20 1.85 -10.10 16.03
CA ALA A 20 2.68 -9.08 16.66
C ALA A 20 2.36 -7.68 16.10
N ALA A 21 2.38 -7.52 14.78
CA ALA A 21 2.09 -6.25 14.13
C ALA A 21 0.67 -5.74 14.45
N ALA A 22 -0.35 -6.61 14.41
CA ALA A 22 -1.71 -6.24 14.77
C ALA A 22 -1.83 -5.81 16.24
N SER A 23 -1.07 -6.44 17.14
CA SER A 23 -1.02 -6.08 18.56
C SER A 23 -0.33 -4.73 18.79
N GLU A 24 0.78 -4.47 18.11
CA GLU A 24 1.47 -3.16 18.13
C GLU A 24 0.56 -2.03 17.63
N ASP A 25 -0.20 -2.29 16.57
CA ASP A 25 -1.17 -1.36 15.99
C ASP A 25 -2.47 -1.23 16.78
N GLY A 26 -2.69 -2.07 17.81
CA GLY A 26 -3.93 -2.09 18.59
C GLY A 26 -5.17 -2.51 17.80
N VAL A 27 -5.01 -3.31 16.75
CA VAL A 27 -6.09 -3.75 15.85
C VAL A 27 -6.25 -5.28 15.83
N PRO A 28 -7.45 -5.80 15.50
CA PRO A 28 -7.61 -7.24 15.30
C PRO A 28 -6.79 -7.73 14.10
N LEU A 29 -6.22 -8.94 14.19
CA LEU A 29 -5.50 -9.61 13.10
C LEU A 29 -6.29 -9.62 11.78
N SER A 30 -7.59 -9.86 11.84
CA SER A 30 -8.47 -9.86 10.66
C SER A 30 -8.53 -8.51 9.94
N ARG A 31 -8.39 -7.39 10.67
CA ARG A 31 -8.34 -6.04 10.10
C ARG A 31 -7.03 -5.83 9.33
N LEU A 32 -5.91 -6.27 9.88
CA LEU A 32 -4.61 -6.20 9.21
C LEU A 32 -4.62 -7.04 7.93
N VAL A 33 -5.11 -8.29 8.00
CA VAL A 33 -5.24 -9.18 6.84
C VAL A 33 -6.17 -8.59 5.77
N ALA A 34 -7.31 -8.05 6.16
CA ALA A 34 -8.24 -7.40 5.22
C ALA A 34 -7.59 -6.20 4.54
N SER A 35 -6.90 -5.34 5.29
CA SER A 35 -6.20 -4.16 4.74
C SER A 35 -5.09 -4.55 3.76
N ALA A 36 -4.32 -5.61 4.08
CA ALA A 36 -3.31 -6.15 3.18
C ALA A 36 -3.92 -6.68 1.87
N ALA A 37 -5.03 -7.41 1.97
CA ALA A 37 -5.76 -7.93 0.81
C ALA A 37 -6.33 -6.81 -0.07
N GLU A 38 -6.98 -5.81 0.52
CA GLU A 38 -7.48 -4.63 -0.20
C GLU A 38 -6.35 -3.87 -0.90
N SER A 39 -5.23 -3.68 -0.21
CA SER A 39 -4.05 -3.02 -0.78
C SER A 39 -3.47 -3.79 -1.97
N GLU A 40 -3.43 -5.12 -1.90
CA GLU A 40 -2.98 -5.94 -3.02
C GLU A 40 -3.95 -5.92 -4.20
N LEU A 41 -5.27 -5.94 -3.95
CA LEU A 41 -6.26 -5.78 -5.01
C LEU A 41 -6.13 -4.42 -5.71
N ARG A 42 -5.94 -3.34 -4.94
CA ARG A 42 -5.71 -2.00 -5.49
C ARG A 42 -4.44 -1.95 -6.33
N ARG A 43 -3.33 -2.55 -5.85
CA ARG A 43 -2.08 -2.65 -6.61
C ARG A 43 -2.25 -3.43 -7.91
N ARG A 44 -3.01 -4.52 -7.91
CA ARG A 44 -3.29 -5.31 -9.14
C ARG A 44 -4.04 -4.49 -10.18
N VAL A 45 -5.08 -3.78 -9.76
CA VAL A 45 -5.82 -2.89 -10.65
C VAL A 45 -4.91 -1.78 -11.18
N GLY A 46 -4.14 -1.12 -10.30
CA GLY A 46 -3.20 -0.07 -10.71
C GLY A 46 -2.16 -0.56 -11.72
N ARG A 47 -1.54 -1.72 -11.49
CA ARG A 47 -0.58 -2.32 -12.44
C ARG A 47 -1.21 -2.59 -13.80
N ARG A 48 -2.45 -3.09 -13.82
CA ARG A 48 -3.16 -3.32 -15.08
C ARG A 48 -3.42 -2.02 -15.83
N LEU A 49 -3.94 -1.00 -15.15
CA LEU A 49 -4.23 0.31 -15.76
C LEU A 49 -2.98 0.98 -16.33
N VAL A 50 -1.85 0.91 -15.60
CA VAL A 50 -0.57 1.42 -16.10
C VAL A 50 -0.12 0.68 -17.35
N ALA A 51 -0.26 -0.65 -17.38
CA ALA A 51 0.11 -1.44 -18.55
C ALA A 51 -0.77 -1.14 -19.77
N GLU A 52 -2.09 -0.98 -19.58
CA GLU A 52 -3.04 -0.57 -20.62
C GLU A 52 -2.66 0.81 -21.18
N TRP A 53 -2.37 1.77 -20.32
CA TRP A 53 -1.95 3.11 -20.74
C TRP A 53 -0.63 3.09 -21.52
N GLN A 54 0.37 2.31 -21.08
CA GLN A 54 1.66 2.20 -21.78
C GLN A 54 1.55 1.49 -23.13
N ALA A 55 0.60 0.57 -23.28
CA ALA A 55 0.32 -0.06 -24.57
C ALA A 55 -0.22 0.96 -25.58
N GLU A 56 -0.99 1.96 -25.12
CA GLU A 56 -1.55 3.02 -25.95
C GLU A 56 -0.57 4.19 -26.21
N HIS A 57 0.26 4.55 -25.23
CA HIS A 57 1.06 5.79 -25.26
C HIS A 57 2.57 5.56 -25.28
N GLY A 58 3.03 4.31 -25.15
CA GLY A 58 4.44 3.97 -25.00
C GLY A 58 4.87 3.79 -23.54
N ALA A 59 5.99 3.09 -23.35
CA ALA A 59 6.56 2.87 -22.02
C ALA A 59 7.13 4.17 -21.44
N PHE A 60 7.01 4.35 -20.13
CA PHE A 60 7.68 5.45 -19.44
C PHE A 60 9.20 5.29 -19.53
N THR A 61 9.88 6.38 -19.84
CA THR A 61 11.34 6.46 -19.83
C THR A 61 11.89 6.46 -18.39
N VAL A 62 13.18 6.16 -18.24
CA VAL A 62 13.83 6.14 -16.92
C VAL A 62 13.86 7.56 -16.35
N GLU A 63 14.04 8.55 -17.20
CA GLU A 63 14.09 9.98 -16.90
C GLU A 63 12.74 10.49 -16.39
N GLU A 64 11.64 10.15 -17.07
CA GLU A 64 10.29 10.48 -16.63
C GLU A 64 9.96 9.84 -15.27
N LEU A 65 10.31 8.57 -15.08
CA LEU A 65 10.11 7.89 -13.81
C LEU A 65 10.97 8.49 -12.68
N ALA A 66 12.18 8.96 -12.99
CA ALA A 66 13.04 9.63 -12.02
C ALA A 66 12.48 11.01 -11.63
N ALA A 67 12.01 11.80 -12.60
CA ALA A 67 11.36 13.08 -12.34
C ALA A 67 10.11 12.90 -11.47
N ALA A 68 9.22 11.96 -11.82
CA ALA A 68 8.04 11.64 -11.03
C ALA A 68 8.38 11.20 -9.59
N ARG A 69 9.43 10.40 -9.41
CA ARG A 69 9.91 10.01 -8.05
C ARG A 69 10.42 11.21 -7.25
N ALA A 70 11.12 12.14 -7.89
CA ALA A 70 11.60 13.35 -7.22
C ALA A 70 10.43 14.26 -6.80
N GLU A 71 9.42 14.41 -7.65
CA GLU A 71 8.20 15.16 -7.33
C GLU A 71 7.43 14.55 -6.15
N MET A 72 7.23 13.23 -6.15
CA MET A 72 6.58 12.53 -5.03
C MET A 72 7.38 12.71 -3.72
N ALA A 73 8.70 12.54 -3.75
CA ALA A 73 9.53 12.71 -2.58
C ALA A 73 9.47 14.15 -2.02
N ALA A 74 9.39 15.15 -2.90
CA ALA A 74 9.22 16.54 -2.49
C ALA A 74 7.84 16.80 -1.87
N ALA A 75 6.79 16.18 -2.40
CA ALA A 75 5.44 16.27 -1.83
C ALA A 75 5.35 15.57 -0.45
N ASP A 76 5.95 14.39 -0.31
CA ASP A 76 6.01 13.65 0.96
C ASP A 76 6.78 14.44 2.03
N ALA A 77 7.92 15.04 1.67
CA ALA A 77 8.69 15.88 2.57
C ALA A 77 7.88 17.10 3.04
N GLN A 78 7.08 17.71 2.16
CA GLN A 78 6.19 18.81 2.52
C GLN A 78 5.07 18.35 3.47
N ALA A 79 4.45 17.21 3.19
CA ALA A 79 3.38 16.67 4.04
C ALA A 79 3.87 16.33 5.46
N LEU A 80 5.04 15.69 5.56
CA LEU A 80 5.67 15.35 6.84
C LEU A 80 6.15 16.61 7.59
N GLY A 81 6.72 17.58 6.86
CA GLY A 81 7.15 18.86 7.43
C GLY A 81 5.99 19.71 7.96
N ALA A 82 4.85 19.71 7.27
CA ALA A 82 3.63 20.40 7.72
C ALA A 82 2.99 19.74 8.95
N ALA A 83 2.98 18.40 9.01
CA ALA A 83 2.50 17.67 10.18
C ALA A 83 3.34 17.94 11.44
N GLY A 84 4.67 18.11 11.28
CA GLY A 84 5.56 18.50 12.38
C GLY A 84 5.36 19.94 12.88
N GLN A 85 4.93 20.86 12.00
CA GLN A 85 4.63 22.26 12.36
C GLN A 85 3.26 22.43 13.04
N ALA A 86 2.29 21.56 12.74
CA ALA A 86 0.97 21.59 13.37
C ALA A 86 0.95 20.95 14.78
N ALA A 87 1.98 20.20 15.14
CA ALA A 87 2.12 19.53 16.44
C ALA A 87 2.98 20.30 17.46
N ALA A 88 3.52 21.47 17.09
CA ALA A 88 4.33 22.35 17.93
C ALA A 88 3.55 23.61 18.31
#